data_AF-A0A1V5KXZ7-F1
#
_entry.id   AF-A0A1V5KXZ7-F1
#
_cell.length_a   1.000
_cell.length_b   1.000
_cell.length_c   1.000
_cell.angle_alpha   90.00
_cell.angle_beta   90.00
_cell.angle_gamma   90.00
#
_symmetry.space_group_name_H-M   'P 1'
#
loop_
_entity.id
_entity.type
_entity.pdbx_description
1 polymer ?
#
loop_
_entity_poly.entity_id
_entity_poly.type
_entity_poly.pdbx_seq_one_letter_code
_entity_poly.pdbx_strand_id
1 'polypeptide(L)'
;MDRKSVDSSNRMNQVDPVIDASMKGEKRVGPLPSLYLLDSLKAHLPEFSAYAAYFAGRYQVKRIPLSELSGQLDLRRSIVWQFMGLAWSSVPAGCVVHDYRSLSTGRLSRLKDWLKKKVNVKPDVRVFLNAMVRDEMGFEDGVPDVILDMGVPDWISEYSGIPESFDWEYCYVGAISRDAGCLSVQ
;
A
#
# COMPACT_ATOMS: atom_id res chain seq x y z
N MET A 1 9.87 22.34 19.17
CA MET A 1 9.97 20.92 18.79
C MET A 1 9.92 20.87 17.27
N ASP A 2 11.07 20.66 16.64
CA ASP A 2 11.20 20.62 15.18
C ASP A 2 10.38 19.48 14.59
N ARG A 3 9.22 19.80 14.04
CA ARG A 3 8.50 18.90 13.14
C ARG A 3 9.27 18.89 11.83
N LYS A 4 10.27 18.03 11.72
CA LYS A 4 10.84 17.70 10.41
C LYS A 4 9.68 17.21 9.54
N SER A 5 9.34 17.99 8.52
CA SER A 5 8.54 17.54 7.39
C SER A 5 9.20 16.26 6.88
N VAL A 6 8.55 15.11 7.11
CA VAL A 6 8.98 13.84 6.54
C VAL A 6 8.26 13.73 5.21
N ASP A 7 8.94 14.24 4.18
CA ASP A 7 8.59 14.11 2.78
C ASP A 7 8.12 12.67 2.47
N SER A 8 6.94 12.55 1.87
CA SER A 8 6.33 11.29 1.44
C SER A 8 7.28 10.51 0.50
N SER A 9 8.11 11.23 -0.25
CA SER A 9 9.14 10.68 -1.14
C SER A 9 10.26 9.97 -0.35
N ASN A 10 10.57 10.45 0.86
CA ASN A 10 11.66 9.91 1.67
C ASN A 10 11.34 8.53 2.29
N ARG A 11 10.05 8.19 2.41
CA ARG A 11 9.63 6.88 2.95
C ARG A 11 9.65 5.78 1.90
N MET A 12 9.34 6.11 0.65
CA MET A 12 9.38 5.16 -0.45
C MET A 12 10.83 4.77 -0.86
N ASN A 13 11.82 5.58 -0.50
CA ASN A 13 13.25 5.23 -0.56
C ASN A 13 13.61 3.96 0.24
N GLN A 14 12.77 3.57 1.21
CA GLN A 14 12.96 2.32 1.96
C GLN A 14 12.40 1.09 1.22
N VAL A 15 11.45 1.32 0.31
CA VAL A 15 10.75 0.27 -0.45
C VAL A 15 11.49 -0.05 -1.74
N ASP A 16 12.01 0.98 -2.41
CA ASP A 16 12.69 0.86 -3.70
C ASP A 16 13.83 -0.16 -3.74
N PRO A 17 14.78 -0.16 -2.78
CA PRO A 17 15.88 -1.14 -2.79
C PRO A 17 15.38 -2.57 -2.65
N VAL A 18 14.30 -2.78 -1.91
CA VAL A 18 13.73 -4.12 -1.67
C VAL A 18 13.00 -4.62 -2.92
N ILE A 19 12.28 -3.73 -3.61
CA ILE A 19 11.65 -4.06 -4.90
C ILE A 19 12.73 -4.33 -5.96
N ASP A 20 13.73 -3.45 -6.10
CA ASP A 20 14.80 -3.61 -7.08
C ASP A 20 15.60 -4.91 -6.84
N ALA A 21 15.88 -5.26 -5.58
CA ALA A 21 16.54 -6.52 -5.22
C ALA A 21 15.65 -7.76 -5.49
N SER A 22 14.33 -7.60 -5.45
CA SER A 22 13.35 -8.67 -5.64
C SER A 22 13.00 -8.92 -7.11
N MET A 23 13.34 -7.99 -8.00
CA MET A 23 13.14 -8.14 -9.44
C MET A 23 13.99 -9.30 -9.98
N LYS A 24 13.33 -10.32 -10.55
CA LYS A 24 13.95 -11.58 -11.02
C LYS A 24 14.80 -11.47 -12.29
N GLY A 25 15.26 -10.26 -12.65
CA GLY A 25 16.36 -10.03 -13.57
C GLY A 25 16.18 -10.55 -15.00
N GLU A 26 15.53 -9.75 -15.84
CA GLU A 26 15.91 -9.64 -17.26
C GLU A 26 16.56 -8.27 -17.46
N LYS A 27 17.60 -8.19 -18.30
CA LYS A 27 18.32 -6.93 -18.56
C LYS A 27 17.33 -5.82 -18.93
N ARG A 28 17.50 -4.62 -18.35
CA ARG A 28 16.76 -3.38 -18.67
C ARG A 28 17.08 -2.90 -20.10
N VAL A 29 16.79 -3.70 -21.11
CA VAL A 29 16.92 -3.35 -22.53
C VAL A 29 15.50 -3.32 -23.11
N GLY A 30 15.07 -2.16 -23.61
CA GLY A 30 13.71 -1.92 -24.10
C GLY A 30 12.95 -0.84 -23.31
N PRO A 31 11.63 -0.70 -23.51
CA PRO A 31 10.81 0.31 -22.85
C PRO A 31 10.83 0.15 -21.33
N LEU A 32 10.51 1.24 -20.61
CA LEU A 32 10.43 1.23 -19.14
C LEU A 32 9.51 0.09 -18.67
N PRO A 33 9.91 -0.67 -17.63
CA PRO A 33 9.08 -1.72 -17.05
C PRO A 33 7.75 -1.17 -16.55
N SER A 34 6.70 -2.01 -16.55
CA SER A 34 5.38 -1.60 -16.06
C SER A 34 5.24 -1.84 -14.56
N LEU A 35 4.56 -0.92 -13.87
CA LEU A 35 4.08 -1.10 -12.51
C LEU A 35 2.55 -1.16 -12.54
N TYR A 36 2.00 -2.32 -12.23
CA TYR A 36 0.56 -2.53 -12.16
C TYR A 36 0.10 -2.41 -10.71
N LEU A 37 -0.60 -1.32 -10.41
CA LEU A 37 -1.28 -1.13 -9.14
C LEU A 37 -2.66 -1.79 -9.25
N LEU A 38 -2.80 -2.96 -8.64
CA LEU A 38 -4.03 -3.73 -8.68
C LEU A 38 -4.99 -3.25 -7.62
N ASP A 39 -6.21 -2.93 -8.05
CA ASP A 39 -7.27 -2.51 -7.16
C ASP A 39 -8.60 -3.18 -7.55
N SER A 40 -9.47 -3.35 -6.57
CA SER A 40 -10.88 -3.70 -6.74
C SER A 40 -11.70 -2.64 -7.50
N LEU A 41 -11.13 -1.47 -7.79
CA LEU A 41 -11.76 -0.27 -8.37
C LEU A 41 -12.89 0.35 -7.53
N LYS A 42 -13.18 -0.21 -6.35
CA LYS A 42 -14.21 0.30 -5.42
C LYS A 42 -13.65 1.22 -4.34
N ALA A 43 -12.34 1.14 -4.09
CA ALA A 43 -11.68 1.99 -3.10
C ALA A 43 -11.10 3.24 -3.78
N HIS A 44 -11.48 4.42 -3.28
CA HIS A 44 -10.74 5.64 -3.58
C HIS A 44 -9.48 5.64 -2.73
N LEU A 45 -8.37 5.12 -3.29
CA LEU A 45 -7.04 5.18 -2.68
C LEU A 45 -6.33 6.46 -3.17
N PRO A 46 -6.32 7.57 -2.40
CA PRO A 46 -5.58 8.78 -2.77
C PRO A 46 -4.07 8.52 -2.93
N GLU A 47 -3.55 7.43 -2.36
CA GLU A 47 -2.16 6.99 -2.49
C GLU A 47 -1.78 6.64 -3.92
N PHE A 48 -2.74 6.32 -4.79
CA PHE A 48 -2.46 5.99 -6.18
C PHE A 48 -1.73 7.14 -6.90
N SER A 49 -2.17 8.38 -6.72
CA SER A 49 -1.52 9.54 -7.37
C SER A 49 -0.12 9.75 -6.82
N ALA A 50 0.09 9.53 -5.51
CA ALA A 50 1.41 9.60 -4.89
C ALA A 50 2.35 8.52 -5.43
N TYR A 51 1.88 7.28 -5.57
CA TYR A 51 2.68 6.19 -6.14
C TYR A 51 3.00 6.45 -7.61
N ALA A 52 2.02 6.89 -8.40
CA ALA A 52 2.23 7.22 -9.80
C ALA A 52 3.25 8.35 -9.98
N ALA A 53 3.18 9.40 -9.15
CA ALA A 53 4.13 10.49 -9.16
C ALA A 53 5.54 10.04 -8.73
N TYR A 54 5.65 9.24 -7.67
CA TYR A 54 6.94 8.77 -7.17
C TYR A 54 7.68 7.87 -8.18
N PHE A 55 6.96 6.92 -8.79
CA PHE A 55 7.53 5.99 -9.76
C PHE A 55 7.62 6.55 -11.19
N ALA A 56 7.16 7.79 -11.39
CA ALA A 56 7.27 8.47 -12.67
C ALA A 56 8.73 8.51 -13.16
N GLY A 57 8.94 8.26 -14.45
CA GLY A 57 10.26 8.23 -15.07
C GLY A 57 11.04 6.91 -14.88
N ARG A 58 10.63 6.03 -13.95
CA ARG A 58 11.23 4.69 -13.75
C ARG A 58 10.34 3.56 -14.23
N TYR A 59 9.03 3.72 -14.09
CA TYR A 59 8.03 2.73 -14.50
C TYR A 59 6.89 3.37 -15.28
N GLN A 60 6.26 2.58 -16.14
CA GLN A 60 4.94 2.88 -16.67
C GLN A 60 3.89 2.42 -15.65
N VAL A 61 3.40 3.36 -14.83
CA VAL A 61 2.43 3.07 -13.77
C VAL A 61 1.03 2.97 -14.36
N LYS A 62 0.36 1.84 -14.11
CA LYS A 62 -1.01 1.56 -14.58
C LYS A 62 -1.86 1.05 -13.43
N ARG A 63 -3.07 1.60 -13.27
CA ARG A 63 -4.11 1.04 -12.40
C ARG A 63 -4.96 0.10 -13.23
N ILE A 64 -5.08 -1.16 -12.81
CA ILE A 64 -5.94 -2.13 -13.50
C ILE A 64 -6.64 -3.02 -12.46
N PRO A 65 -7.85 -3.53 -12.75
CA PRO A 65 -8.46 -4.58 -11.96
C PRO A 65 -7.76 -5.93 -12.18
N LEU A 66 -7.88 -6.84 -11.21
CA LEU A 66 -7.29 -8.18 -11.29
C LEU A 66 -7.73 -8.95 -12.56
N SER A 67 -8.96 -8.72 -13.04
CA SER A 67 -9.51 -9.35 -14.25
C SER A 67 -8.77 -8.96 -15.54
N GLU A 68 -8.12 -7.80 -15.57
CA GLU A 68 -7.40 -7.30 -16.74
C GLU A 68 -5.92 -7.71 -16.75
N LEU A 69 -5.46 -8.35 -15.69
CA LEU A 69 -4.07 -8.76 -15.55
C LEU A 69 -3.72 -9.97 -16.43
N SER A 70 -4.70 -10.78 -16.84
CA SER A 70 -4.49 -12.00 -17.61
C SER A 70 -4.73 -11.84 -19.11
N GLY A 71 -3.75 -12.23 -19.92
CA GLY A 71 -3.96 -12.60 -21.33
C GLY A 71 -3.02 -11.93 -22.35
N GLN A 72 -2.57 -10.70 -22.10
CA GLN A 72 -1.82 -9.91 -23.11
C GLN A 72 -0.64 -9.10 -22.55
N LEU A 73 -0.41 -9.11 -21.24
CA LEU A 73 0.63 -8.31 -20.60
C LEU A 73 1.90 -9.13 -20.39
N ASP A 74 3.05 -8.55 -20.72
CA ASP A 74 4.35 -9.11 -20.32
C ASP A 74 4.62 -8.79 -18.84
N LEU A 75 4.17 -9.71 -17.98
CA LEU A 75 4.33 -9.56 -16.54
C LEU A 75 5.73 -9.93 -16.06
N ARG A 76 6.54 -10.65 -16.85
CA ARG A 76 7.88 -11.12 -16.42
C ARG A 76 8.85 -9.99 -16.11
N ARG A 77 8.64 -8.84 -16.75
CA ARG A 77 9.43 -7.61 -16.54
C ARG A 77 8.67 -6.53 -15.78
N SER A 78 7.53 -6.88 -15.20
CA SER A 78 6.63 -5.94 -14.53
C SER A 78 6.59 -6.18 -13.03
N ILE A 79 6.29 -5.11 -12.30
CA ILE A 79 5.93 -5.18 -10.89
C ILE A 79 4.42 -5.23 -10.80
N VAL A 80 3.91 -6.17 -10.00
CA VAL A 80 2.49 -6.27 -9.70
C VAL A 80 2.30 -5.98 -8.21
N TRP A 81 1.69 -4.84 -7.91
CA TRP A 81 1.45 -4.37 -6.55
C TRP A 81 -0.02 -4.58 -6.19
N GLN A 82 -0.27 -5.33 -5.13
CA GLN A 82 -1.59 -5.81 -4.77
C GLN A 82 -1.99 -5.30 -3.39
N PHE A 83 -3.05 -4.51 -3.30
CA PHE A 83 -3.60 -4.09 -2.00
C PHE A 83 -4.44 -5.23 -1.40
N MET A 84 -3.96 -5.81 -0.31
CA MET A 84 -4.49 -7.03 0.30
C MET A 84 -5.83 -6.77 1.02
N GLY A 85 -6.92 -7.35 0.50
CA GLY A 85 -8.30 -7.18 1.03
C GLY A 85 -9.10 -8.47 1.15
N LEU A 86 -9.35 -9.19 0.05
CA LEU A 86 -9.96 -10.53 0.04
C LEU A 86 -9.53 -11.28 -1.22
N ALA A 87 -8.92 -12.46 -1.05
CA ALA A 87 -8.63 -13.52 -2.05
C ALA A 87 -8.00 -13.09 -3.39
N TRP A 88 -6.73 -13.44 -3.59
CA TRP A 88 -5.98 -13.08 -4.80
C TRP A 88 -5.26 -14.31 -5.34
N SER A 89 -5.19 -14.40 -6.67
CA SER A 89 -4.57 -15.50 -7.42
C SER A 89 -3.07 -15.28 -7.59
N SER A 90 -2.33 -16.36 -7.78
CA SER A 90 -0.90 -16.29 -8.13
C SER A 90 -0.72 -15.55 -9.45
N VAL A 91 0.10 -14.49 -9.43
CA VAL A 91 0.47 -13.74 -10.63
C VAL A 91 1.93 -14.03 -10.97
N PRO A 92 2.23 -14.64 -12.13
CA PRO A 92 3.61 -14.85 -12.56
C PRO A 92 4.20 -13.55 -13.11
N ALA A 93 4.66 -12.67 -12.22
CA ALA A 93 5.30 -11.40 -12.54
C ALA A 93 6.80 -11.39 -12.19
N GLY A 94 7.51 -10.37 -12.67
CA GLY A 94 8.92 -10.13 -12.37
C GLY A 94 9.17 -9.81 -10.90
N CYS A 95 8.21 -9.11 -10.27
CA CYS A 95 8.13 -8.92 -8.83
C CYS A 95 6.66 -8.78 -8.42
N VAL A 96 6.26 -9.47 -7.35
CA VAL A 96 4.94 -9.35 -6.75
C VAL A 96 5.04 -8.69 -5.38
N VAL A 97 4.36 -7.57 -5.20
CA VAL A 97 4.28 -6.83 -3.93
C VAL A 97 2.89 -7.02 -3.32
N HIS A 98 2.84 -7.45 -2.06
CA HIS A 98 1.60 -7.49 -1.27
C HIS A 98 1.58 -6.35 -0.26
N ASP A 99 0.58 -5.48 -0.32
CA ASP A 99 0.43 -4.29 0.53
C ASP A 99 -0.73 -4.46 1.52
N TYR A 100 -0.41 -4.48 2.81
CA TYR A 100 -1.32 -4.68 3.92
C TYR A 100 -1.60 -3.35 4.63
N ARG A 101 -2.67 -2.64 4.21
CA ARG A 101 -3.06 -1.34 4.78
C ARG A 101 -3.96 -1.40 6.01
N SER A 102 -4.51 -2.57 6.33
CA SER A 102 -5.38 -2.73 7.50
C SER A 102 -5.44 -4.18 7.95
N LEU A 103 -5.74 -4.38 9.24
CA LEU A 103 -6.16 -5.69 9.74
C LEU A 103 -7.55 -6.03 9.22
N SER A 104 -7.75 -7.27 8.79
CA SER A 104 -9.05 -7.74 8.30
C SER A 104 -10.01 -7.88 9.48
N THR A 105 -10.98 -6.98 9.61
CA THR A 105 -12.02 -7.07 10.66
C THR A 105 -12.99 -8.20 10.34
N GLY A 106 -12.83 -9.37 10.97
CA GLY A 106 -13.79 -10.47 10.82
C GLY A 106 -13.47 -11.74 11.62
N ARG A 107 -14.47 -12.23 12.37
CA ARG A 107 -14.49 -13.36 13.32
C ARG A 107 -14.21 -14.77 12.73
N LEU A 108 -13.56 -14.83 11.56
CA LEU A 108 -13.17 -16.05 10.83
C LEU A 108 -11.67 -16.05 10.44
N SER A 109 -10.85 -15.25 11.11
CA SER A 109 -9.43 -15.02 10.81
C SER A 109 -8.59 -16.31 10.81
N ARG A 110 -8.61 -17.07 11.91
CA ARG A 110 -7.74 -18.25 12.09
C ARG A 110 -7.92 -19.35 11.03
N LEU A 111 -9.14 -19.56 10.52
CA LEU A 111 -9.41 -20.59 9.52
C LEU A 111 -9.06 -20.12 8.10
N LYS A 112 -9.26 -18.82 7.80
CA LYS A 112 -8.82 -18.21 6.53
C LYS A 112 -7.30 -18.02 6.50
N ASP A 113 -6.64 -17.82 7.64
CA ASP A 113 -5.18 -17.65 7.74
C ASP A 113 -4.43 -18.98 7.58
N TRP A 114 -5.02 -20.11 8.02
CA TRP A 114 -4.45 -21.45 7.77
C TRP A 114 -4.59 -21.89 6.30
N LEU A 115 -5.71 -21.55 5.65
CA LEU A 115 -5.92 -21.79 4.22
C LEU A 115 -5.00 -20.88 3.37
N LYS A 116 -4.82 -19.62 3.76
CA LYS A 116 -3.87 -18.67 3.14
C LYS A 116 -2.41 -19.10 3.34
N LYS A 117 -2.03 -19.67 4.49
CA LYS A 117 -0.67 -20.18 4.75
C LYS A 117 -0.22 -21.29 3.77
N LYS A 118 -1.14 -22.01 3.15
CA LYS A 118 -0.83 -23.08 2.17
C LYS A 118 -1.13 -22.72 0.72
N VAL A 119 -1.95 -21.70 0.45
CA VAL A 119 -2.43 -21.36 -0.90
C VAL A 119 -1.99 -19.97 -1.36
N ASN A 120 -1.56 -19.09 -0.45
CA ASN A 120 -0.98 -17.81 -0.85
C ASN A 120 0.42 -18.08 -1.42
N VAL A 121 0.56 -17.95 -2.73
CA VAL A 121 1.88 -17.92 -3.37
C VAL A 121 2.65 -16.78 -2.72
N LYS A 122 3.84 -17.11 -2.22
CA LYS A 122 4.69 -16.14 -1.52
C LYS A 122 4.93 -14.96 -2.45
N PRO A 123 4.58 -13.72 -2.05
CA PRO A 123 5.01 -12.56 -2.82
C PRO A 123 6.52 -12.43 -2.75
N ASP A 124 7.07 -11.59 -3.61
CA ASP A 124 8.48 -11.26 -3.55
C ASP A 124 8.76 -10.23 -2.46
N VAL A 125 7.80 -9.35 -2.16
CA VAL A 125 7.88 -8.33 -1.10
C VAL A 125 6.55 -8.16 -0.36
N ARG A 126 6.60 -7.91 0.95
CA ARG A 126 5.46 -7.44 1.74
C ARG A 126 5.63 -5.99 2.17
N VAL A 127 4.57 -5.22 2.06
CA VAL A 127 4.49 -3.84 2.55
C VAL A 127 3.42 -3.80 3.63
N PHE A 128 3.74 -3.23 4.78
CA PHE A 128 2.83 -3.10 5.92
C PHE A 128 2.62 -1.64 6.27
N LEU A 129 1.40 -1.26 6.64
CA LEU A 129 1.12 0.09 7.11
C LEU A 129 1.98 0.49 8.31
N ASN A 130 2.11 -0.39 9.30
CA ASN A 130 2.89 -0.15 10.50
C ASN A 130 3.36 -1.47 11.13
N ALA A 131 4.22 -1.39 12.15
CA ALA A 131 4.75 -2.54 12.86
C ALA A 131 3.65 -3.40 13.50
N MET A 132 2.59 -2.79 14.03
CA MET A 132 1.48 -3.54 14.64
C MET A 132 0.76 -4.43 13.62
N VAL A 133 0.50 -3.93 12.39
CA VAL A 133 -0.09 -4.76 11.32
C VAL A 133 0.85 -5.90 10.92
N ARG A 134 2.15 -5.63 10.79
CA ARG A 134 3.16 -6.66 10.47
C ARG A 134 3.19 -7.76 11.53
N ASP A 135 3.32 -7.36 12.79
CA ASP A 135 3.51 -8.26 13.92
C ASP A 135 2.25 -9.12 14.15
N GLU A 136 1.06 -8.55 13.99
CA GLU A 136 -0.22 -9.28 14.09
C GLU A 136 -0.40 -10.28 12.93
N MET A 137 0.09 -9.96 11.73
CA MET A 137 0.06 -10.88 10.58
C MET A 137 1.05 -12.05 10.72
N GLY A 138 2.18 -11.84 11.40
CA GLY A 138 3.09 -12.90 11.87
C GLY A 138 3.58 -13.86 10.77
N PHE A 139 3.96 -13.34 9.60
CA PHE A 139 4.53 -14.17 8.53
C PHE A 139 5.98 -14.56 8.88
N GLU A 140 6.29 -15.86 8.87
CA GLU A 140 7.61 -16.41 9.21
C GLU A 140 8.28 -17.10 8.01
N ASP A 141 7.93 -16.69 6.79
CA ASP A 141 8.24 -17.43 5.57
C ASP A 141 9.46 -16.92 4.79
N GLY A 142 10.20 -15.98 5.38
CA GLY A 142 11.47 -15.43 4.89
C GLY A 142 11.34 -14.40 3.76
N VAL A 143 10.12 -14.04 3.36
CA VAL A 143 9.90 -12.98 2.35
C VAL A 143 10.22 -11.62 3.00
N PRO A 144 10.98 -10.74 2.31
CA PRO A 144 11.29 -9.43 2.84
C PRO A 144 10.04 -8.59 3.05
N ASP A 145 10.02 -7.85 4.17
CA ASP A 145 8.97 -6.90 4.48
C ASP A 145 9.49 -5.48 4.76
N VAL A 146 8.64 -4.50 4.48
CA VAL A 146 8.90 -3.07 4.72
C VAL A 146 7.68 -2.41 5.32
N ILE A 147 7.91 -1.38 6.14
CA ILE A 147 6.86 -0.54 6.70
C ILE A 147 6.70 0.70 5.80
N LEU A 148 5.51 0.88 5.25
CA LEU A 148 5.09 2.05 4.48
C LEU A 148 3.84 2.66 5.12
N ASP A 149 4.09 3.58 6.03
CA ASP A 149 3.06 4.36 6.71
C ASP A 149 2.33 5.31 5.74
N MET A 150 1.14 5.78 6.14
CA MET A 150 0.37 6.75 5.37
C MET A 150 1.18 8.05 5.22
N GLY A 151 1.38 8.47 3.98
CA GLY A 151 1.88 9.81 3.68
C GLY A 151 0.77 10.84 3.89
N VAL A 152 1.17 12.04 4.31
CA VAL A 152 0.30 13.22 4.30
C VAL A 152 0.78 14.09 3.13
N PRO A 153 -0.10 14.53 2.22
CA PRO A 153 0.28 15.44 1.14
C PRO A 153 1.02 16.69 1.64
N ASP A 154 2.01 17.15 0.90
CA ASP A 154 2.88 18.27 1.32
C ASP A 154 2.09 19.57 1.55
N TRP A 155 1.03 19.79 0.78
CA TRP A 155 0.15 20.96 0.94
C TRP A 155 -0.47 21.08 2.35
N ILE A 156 -0.64 19.98 3.09
CA ILE A 156 -1.12 20.03 4.48
C ILE A 156 -0.05 20.64 5.40
N SER A 157 1.22 20.34 5.15
CA SER A 157 2.34 20.91 5.89
C SER A 157 2.61 22.37 5.50
N GLU A 158 2.29 22.72 4.26
CA GLU A 158 2.43 24.08 3.71
C GLU A 158 1.22 24.99 4.00
N TYR A 159 0.14 24.44 4.57
CA TYR A 159 -1.06 25.19 4.87
C TYR A 159 -0.79 26.28 5.92
N SER A 160 -0.91 27.53 5.49
CA SER A 160 -0.64 28.72 6.31
C SER A 160 -1.90 29.51 6.68
N GLY A 161 -3.08 29.07 6.24
CA GLY A 161 -4.37 29.73 6.50
C GLY A 161 -4.93 29.50 7.91
N ILE A 162 -4.06 29.39 8.92
CA ILE A 162 -4.47 29.15 10.30
C ILE A 162 -4.99 30.48 10.88
N PRO A 163 -6.26 30.58 11.29
CA PRO A 163 -6.79 31.81 11.89
C PRO A 163 -6.12 32.11 13.24
N GLU A 164 -6.05 33.39 13.60
CA GLU A 164 -5.43 33.85 14.86
C GLU A 164 -6.17 33.34 16.11
N SER A 165 -7.47 33.04 15.98
CA SER A 165 -8.29 32.50 17.05
C SER A 165 -9.30 31.49 16.51
N PHE A 166 -9.65 30.53 17.36
CA PHE A 166 -10.73 29.57 17.11
C PHE A 166 -11.81 29.75 18.19
N ASP A 167 -13.08 29.74 17.79
CA ASP A 167 -14.23 29.71 18.72
C ASP A 167 -14.41 28.33 19.40
N TRP A 168 -13.56 27.35 19.04
CA TRP A 168 -13.66 25.95 19.44
C TRP A 168 -12.33 25.46 20.00
N GLU A 169 -12.38 24.68 21.09
CA GLU A 169 -11.18 24.06 21.68
C GLU A 169 -10.81 22.73 21.02
N TYR A 170 -11.77 22.06 20.39
CA TYR A 170 -11.60 20.73 19.81
C TYR A 170 -12.16 20.68 18.38
N CYS A 171 -11.44 19.99 17.49
CA CYS A 171 -11.89 19.67 16.14
C CYS A 171 -11.80 18.16 15.92
N TYR A 172 -12.92 17.54 15.56
CA TYR A 172 -12.96 16.13 15.16
C TYR A 172 -12.97 16.03 13.64
N VAL A 173 -12.03 15.27 13.09
CA VAL A 173 -11.96 14.98 11.65
C VAL A 173 -11.99 13.48 11.47
N GLY A 174 -13.12 12.96 10.98
CA GLY A 174 -13.32 11.54 10.77
C GLY A 174 -14.79 11.20 10.53
N ALA A 175 -15.06 9.95 10.17
CA ALA A 175 -16.44 9.47 10.13
C ALA A 175 -17.00 9.38 11.55
N ILE A 176 -18.18 9.96 11.80
CA ILE A 176 -18.90 9.76 13.05
C ILE A 176 -19.62 8.41 12.93
N SER A 177 -19.10 7.38 13.62
CA SER A 177 -19.70 6.05 13.66
C SER A 177 -19.72 5.51 15.09
N ARG A 178 -20.57 4.51 15.34
CA ARG A 178 -20.66 3.84 16.63
C ARG A 178 -19.32 3.21 17.05
N ASP A 179 -18.53 2.74 16.08
CA ASP A 179 -17.21 2.14 16.32
C ASP A 179 -16.13 3.20 16.56
N ALA A 180 -16.33 4.44 16.09
CA ALA A 180 -15.44 5.57 16.33
C ALA A 180 -15.61 6.21 17.72
N GLY A 181 -16.54 5.69 18.55
CA GLY A 181 -16.67 6.10 19.96
C GLY A 181 -17.35 7.46 20.20
N CYS A 182 -17.82 8.15 19.16
CA CYS A 182 -18.62 9.37 19.33
C CYS A 182 -20.03 9.03 19.81
N LEU A 183 -20.22 8.98 21.13
CA LEU A 183 -21.53 8.89 21.75
C LEU A 183 -22.24 10.25 21.69
N SER A 184 -23.54 10.21 21.35
CA SER A 184 -24.43 11.37 21.41
C SER A 184 -24.48 11.92 22.83
N VAL A 185 -24.12 13.19 22.99
CA VAL A 185 -24.41 13.96 24.20
C VAL A 185 -25.93 14.20 24.21
N GLN A 186 -26.64 13.57 25.14
CA GLN A 186 -28.05 13.87 25.44
C GLN A 186 -28.15 15.07 26.38
#